data_AF-A0A942SEH2-F1
#
_entry.id   AF-A0A942SEH2-F1
#
_cell.length_a   1.000
_cell.length_b   1.000
_cell.length_c   1.000
_cell.angle_alpha   90.00
_cell.angle_beta   90.00
_cell.angle_gamma   90.00
#
_symmetry.space_group_name_H-M   'P 1'
#
loop_
_entity.id
_entity.type
_entity.pdbx_description
1 polymer ?
#
loop_
_entity_poly.entity_id
_entity_poly.type
_entity_poly.pdbx_seq_one_letter_code
_entity_poly.pdbx_strand_id
1 'polypeptide(L)'
;MTKLTLPTLGNCVEKWRHRENQRTSILATDPETGEQENIQVPSWLFRGESADYPNTYSSMHRFSLSQLNPNARDEIVAVTKRLDSVLLGYGMAPMYSAALLQHYGLPTELIDVTSSLDAAAAFAAHGNSGAGLLMAFPTEEIAKHAILIDLKRIHFARRPRHQAAFAFFHREEPNLKNHELFKSLSAERMVFQGTEQELRQWDEHYTLICGAPHTDATSGLLNKLVEDVVLTHPESGKPYTICEEAQSWLDERIPWAPVPMRAVRGEPSAMEPAWEKF
;
A
#
# COMPACT_ATOMS: atom_id res chain seq x y z
N MET A 1 33.30 -7.87 -26.94
CA MET A 1 32.48 -7.62 -25.73
C MET A 1 31.13 -8.26 -25.94
N THR A 2 30.86 -9.39 -25.30
CA THR A 2 29.54 -10.04 -25.31
C THR A 2 28.56 -9.11 -24.60
N LYS A 3 27.52 -8.62 -25.28
CA LYS A 3 26.43 -7.91 -24.60
C LYS A 3 25.81 -8.90 -23.59
N LEU A 4 25.92 -8.58 -22.31
CA LEU A 4 25.15 -9.29 -21.27
C LEU A 4 23.68 -8.98 -21.54
N THR A 5 22.95 -9.96 -22.07
CA THR A 5 21.50 -9.87 -22.24
C THR A 5 20.86 -9.99 -20.86
N LEU A 6 20.11 -8.98 -20.44
CA LEU A 6 19.32 -9.04 -19.22
C LEU A 6 18.24 -10.14 -19.34
N PRO A 7 17.87 -10.80 -18.23
CA PRO A 7 16.73 -11.71 -18.22
C PRO A 7 15.43 -10.96 -18.53
N THR A 8 14.41 -11.66 -19.03
CA THR A 8 13.05 -11.12 -19.16
C THR A 8 12.34 -11.10 -17.79
N LEU A 9 11.19 -10.43 -17.69
CA LEU A 9 10.43 -10.38 -16.44
C LEU A 9 9.98 -11.79 -16.02
N GLY A 10 9.49 -12.60 -16.96
CA GLY A 10 9.10 -13.99 -16.76
C GLY A 10 10.26 -14.87 -16.30
N ASN A 11 11.47 -14.70 -16.86
CA ASN A 11 12.65 -15.43 -16.39
C ASN A 11 12.98 -15.10 -14.93
N CYS A 12 12.85 -13.83 -14.55
CA CYS A 12 13.04 -13.38 -13.17
C CYS A 12 11.99 -13.99 -12.22
N VAL A 13 10.72 -13.98 -12.63
CA VAL A 13 9.61 -14.58 -11.87
C VAL A 13 9.83 -16.08 -11.67
N GLU A 14 10.13 -16.81 -12.75
CA GLU A 14 10.33 -18.26 -12.70
C GLU A 14 11.47 -18.65 -11.75
N LYS A 15 12.57 -17.90 -11.78
CA LYS A 15 13.71 -18.13 -10.89
C LYS A 15 13.33 -18.08 -9.40
N TRP A 16 12.39 -17.23 -9.00
CA TRP A 16 11.94 -17.10 -7.61
C TRP A 16 10.62 -17.81 -7.31
N ARG A 17 9.95 -18.42 -8.29
CA ARG A 17 8.61 -19.02 -8.14
C ARG A 17 8.51 -20.00 -6.97
N HIS A 18 9.54 -20.81 -6.76
CA HIS A 18 9.61 -21.78 -5.66
C HIS A 18 9.54 -21.14 -4.24
N ARG A 19 9.80 -19.83 -4.11
CA ARG A 19 9.83 -19.10 -2.82
C ARG A 19 8.44 -18.68 -2.32
N GLU A 20 7.47 -18.46 -3.22
CA GLU A 20 6.13 -17.91 -2.91
C GLU A 20 5.36 -18.75 -1.89
N ASN A 21 5.55 -20.07 -1.94
CA ASN A 21 4.88 -21.03 -1.06
C ASN A 21 5.67 -21.38 0.20
N GLN A 22 6.89 -20.87 0.35
CA GLN A 22 7.68 -21.10 1.56
C GLN A 22 7.07 -20.35 2.74
N ARG A 23 7.13 -20.98 3.92
CA ARG A 23 6.65 -20.41 5.18
C ARG A 23 7.75 -20.44 6.21
N THR A 24 7.82 -19.40 7.03
CA THR A 24 8.72 -19.30 8.17
C THR A 24 7.93 -18.89 9.41
N SER A 25 8.49 -19.19 10.58
CA SER A 25 7.94 -18.75 11.86
C SER A 25 8.63 -17.46 12.26
N ILE A 26 7.85 -16.42 12.55
CA ILE A 26 8.36 -15.19 13.17
C ILE A 26 7.64 -14.93 14.50
N LEU A 27 8.32 -14.26 15.42
CA LEU A 27 7.68 -13.73 16.62
C LEU A 27 6.98 -12.42 16.26
N ALA A 28 5.65 -12.42 16.24
CA ALA A 28 4.85 -11.24 15.99
C ALA A 28 4.26 -10.70 17.29
N THR A 29 4.09 -9.39 17.34
CA THR A 29 3.37 -8.71 18.43
C THR A 29 1.98 -8.36 17.94
N ASP A 30 0.95 -8.78 18.68
CA ASP A 30 -0.41 -8.31 18.45
C ASP A 30 -0.50 -6.81 18.78
N PRO A 31 -0.95 -5.96 17.85
CA PRO A 31 -0.95 -4.51 18.06
C PRO A 31 -2.05 -4.03 19.02
N GLU A 32 -3.05 -4.85 19.34
CA GLU A 32 -4.13 -4.54 20.27
C GLU A 32 -3.81 -4.99 21.69
N THR A 33 -3.28 -6.21 21.85
CA THR A 33 -3.00 -6.79 23.18
C THR A 33 -1.55 -6.63 23.63
N GLY A 34 -0.63 -6.40 22.69
CA GLY A 34 0.82 -6.41 22.95
C GLY A 34 1.39 -7.81 23.19
N GLU A 35 0.59 -8.87 23.08
CA GLU A 35 1.04 -10.24 23.26
C GLU A 35 1.94 -10.67 22.10
N GLN A 36 2.92 -11.51 22.40
CA GLN A 36 3.84 -12.05 21.41
C GLN A 36 3.53 -13.51 21.12
N GLU A 37 3.37 -13.82 19.84
CA GLU A 37 3.11 -15.18 19.38
C GLU A 37 3.97 -15.56 18.17
N ASN A 38 4.31 -16.84 18.08
CA ASN A 38 4.95 -17.39 16.90
C ASN A 38 3.90 -17.63 15.83
N ILE A 39 3.97 -16.87 14.74
CA ILE A 39 3.04 -16.98 13.61
C ILE A 39 3.75 -17.50 12.36
N GLN A 40 2.98 -18.20 11.52
CA GLN A 40 3.45 -18.63 10.21
C GLN A 40 3.21 -17.52 9.18
N VAL A 41 4.28 -17.08 8.52
CA VAL A 41 4.26 -16.04 7.49
C VAL A 41 4.95 -16.55 6.21
N PRO A 42 4.71 -15.94 5.04
CA PRO A 42 5.54 -16.18 3.86
C PRO A 42 7.01 -16.01 4.20
N SER A 43 7.89 -16.92 3.76
CA SER A 43 9.34 -16.77 4.00
C SER A 43 9.94 -15.62 3.21
N TRP A 44 9.28 -15.20 2.12
CA TRP A 44 9.73 -14.16 1.23
C TRP A 44 8.61 -13.18 0.92
N LEU A 45 9.00 -11.91 0.82
CA LEU A 45 8.19 -10.82 0.28
C LEU A 45 8.87 -10.24 -0.95
N PHE A 46 8.09 -9.67 -1.84
CA PHE A 46 8.52 -9.24 -3.16
C PHE A 46 8.08 -7.81 -3.44
N ARG A 47 8.81 -7.13 -4.32
CA ARG A 47 8.44 -5.81 -4.83
C ARG A 47 8.84 -5.70 -6.29
N GLY A 48 7.94 -5.15 -7.10
CA GLY A 48 8.21 -4.81 -8.49
C GLY A 48 8.25 -3.32 -8.72
N GLU A 49 9.13 -2.89 -9.60
CA GLU A 49 9.25 -1.51 -10.05
C GLU A 49 9.32 -1.45 -11.56
N SER A 50 8.56 -0.52 -12.15
CA SER A 50 8.44 -0.31 -13.59
C SER A 50 9.66 0.36 -14.23
N ALA A 51 10.67 0.69 -13.43
CA ALA A 51 12.00 1.05 -13.89
C ALA A 51 13.04 0.64 -12.85
N ASP A 52 14.31 0.61 -13.23
CA ASP A 52 15.41 0.53 -12.27
C ASP A 52 15.69 1.90 -11.64
N TYR A 53 14.74 2.39 -10.83
CA TYR A 53 14.88 3.67 -10.14
C TYR A 53 16.10 3.63 -9.22
N PRO A 54 16.88 4.72 -9.09
CA PRO A 54 18.02 4.74 -8.18
C PRO A 54 17.61 4.60 -6.70
N ASN A 55 16.39 5.04 -6.37
CA ASN A 55 15.87 5.04 -5.00
C ASN A 55 14.44 4.50 -4.95
N THR A 56 14.07 3.97 -3.79
CA THR A 56 12.74 3.46 -3.47
C THR A 56 12.30 4.05 -2.14
N TYR A 57 11.82 5.29 -2.20
CA TYR A 57 11.36 6.05 -1.02
C TYR A 57 9.93 5.70 -0.61
N SER A 58 9.57 5.90 0.66
CA SER A 58 8.17 5.88 1.16
C SER A 58 7.26 6.85 0.40
N SER A 59 5.94 6.64 0.42
CA SER A 59 5.01 7.56 -0.26
C SER A 59 5.03 8.95 0.39
N MET A 60 5.22 9.04 1.71
CA MET A 60 5.40 10.31 2.42
C MET A 60 6.66 11.05 2.01
N HIS A 61 7.79 10.36 1.89
CA HIS A 61 9.02 11.00 1.44
C HIS A 61 8.88 11.52 0.00
N ARG A 62 8.31 10.72 -0.92
CA ARG A 62 8.01 11.19 -2.29
C ARG A 62 7.05 12.39 -2.29
N PHE A 63 6.05 12.38 -1.41
CA PHE A 63 5.10 13.47 -1.25
C PHE A 63 5.76 14.76 -0.75
N SER A 64 6.72 14.67 0.19
CA SER A 64 7.48 15.83 0.68
C SER A 64 8.32 16.52 -0.42
N LEU A 65 8.70 15.76 -1.47
CA LEU A 65 9.42 16.24 -2.64
C LEU A 65 8.51 16.67 -3.80
N SER A 66 7.18 16.60 -3.62
CA SER A 66 6.23 17.01 -4.64
C SER A 66 6.31 18.51 -4.94
N GLN A 67 5.96 18.86 -6.18
CA GLN A 67 5.89 20.25 -6.65
C GLN A 67 4.62 20.98 -6.19
N LEU A 68 3.84 20.36 -5.30
CA LEU A 68 2.64 20.97 -4.74
C LEU A 68 3.01 22.23 -3.95
N ASN A 69 2.12 23.22 -3.99
CA ASN A 69 2.30 24.40 -3.15
C ASN A 69 2.33 24.01 -1.64
N PRO A 70 3.07 24.74 -0.78
CA PRO A 70 3.20 24.38 0.64
C PRO A 70 1.87 24.24 1.39
N ASN A 71 0.90 25.12 1.11
CA ASN A 71 -0.41 25.09 1.75
C ASN A 71 -1.18 23.80 1.39
N ALA A 72 -1.16 23.40 0.11
CA ALA A 72 -1.77 22.16 -0.33
C ALA A 72 -1.15 20.95 0.35
N ARG A 73 0.18 20.96 0.54
CA ARG A 73 0.87 19.87 1.26
C ARG A 73 0.45 19.79 2.72
N ASP A 74 0.40 20.92 3.41
CA ASP A 74 0.00 20.99 4.81
C ASP A 74 -1.45 20.54 5.01
N GLU A 75 -2.35 20.92 4.10
CA GLU A 75 -3.75 20.51 4.10
C GLU A 75 -3.91 19.00 3.86
N ILE A 76 -3.21 18.42 2.89
CA ILE A 76 -3.24 16.97 2.63
C ILE A 76 -2.70 16.18 3.84
N VAL A 77 -1.62 16.66 4.47
CA VAL A 77 -1.09 16.05 5.70
C VAL A 77 -2.12 16.16 6.84
N ALA A 78 -2.79 17.30 6.98
CA ALA A 78 -3.84 17.49 7.99
C ALA A 78 -5.04 16.56 7.74
N VAL A 79 -5.50 16.43 6.49
CA VAL A 79 -6.57 15.51 6.09
C VAL A 79 -6.16 14.07 6.41
N THR A 80 -4.95 13.66 6.04
CA THR A 80 -4.42 12.31 6.31
C THR A 80 -4.42 12.01 7.81
N LYS A 81 -3.91 12.92 8.65
CA LYS A 81 -3.88 12.77 10.12
C LYS A 81 -5.26 12.72 10.76
N ARG A 82 -6.21 13.52 10.26
CA ARG A 82 -7.60 13.48 10.73
C ARG A 82 -8.27 12.18 10.35
N LEU A 83 -8.07 11.71 9.12
CA LEU A 83 -8.62 10.44 8.66
C LEU A 83 -8.04 9.25 9.45
N ASP A 84 -6.73 9.28 9.71
CA ASP A 84 -6.07 8.34 10.63
C ASP A 84 -6.75 8.35 12.00
N SER A 85 -6.90 9.53 12.62
CA SER A 85 -7.55 9.67 13.93
C SER A 85 -8.99 9.12 13.96
N VAL A 86 -9.75 9.30 12.87
CA VAL A 86 -11.11 8.75 12.73
C VAL A 86 -11.08 7.22 12.66
N LEU A 87 -10.16 6.63 11.90
CA LEU A 87 -10.00 5.18 11.82
C LEU A 87 -9.58 4.58 13.17
N LEU A 88 -8.70 5.25 13.92
CA LEU A 88 -8.35 4.86 15.29
C LEU A 88 -9.56 4.93 16.22
N GLY A 89 -10.41 5.96 16.07
CA GLY A 89 -11.66 6.10 16.81
C GLY A 89 -12.66 4.96 16.57
N TYR A 90 -12.56 4.31 15.40
CA TYR A 90 -13.30 3.09 15.07
C TYR A 90 -12.60 1.80 15.52
N GLY A 91 -11.56 1.89 16.34
CA GLY A 91 -10.87 0.73 16.91
C GLY A 91 -9.79 0.13 16.02
N MET A 92 -9.41 0.77 14.90
CA MET A 92 -8.31 0.30 14.08
C MET A 92 -6.97 0.49 14.79
N ALA A 93 -6.10 -0.52 14.77
CA ALA A 93 -4.76 -0.34 15.32
C ALA A 93 -3.91 0.66 14.48
N PRO A 94 -2.99 1.42 15.08
CA PRO A 94 -2.26 2.50 14.39
C PRO A 94 -1.59 2.11 13.07
N MET A 95 -0.90 0.98 13.06
CA MET A 95 -0.19 0.53 11.86
C MET A 95 -1.13 0.03 10.76
N TYR A 96 -2.30 -0.51 11.12
CA TYR A 96 -3.31 -0.90 10.14
C TYR A 96 -3.99 0.30 9.51
N SER A 97 -4.21 1.38 10.28
CA SER A 97 -4.73 2.63 9.75
C SER A 97 -3.77 3.25 8.74
N ALA A 98 -2.49 3.42 9.10
CA ALA A 98 -1.48 3.92 8.17
C ALA A 98 -1.37 3.04 6.90
N ALA A 99 -1.39 1.72 7.05
CA ALA A 99 -1.32 0.80 5.92
C ALA A 99 -2.54 0.88 5.01
N LEU A 100 -3.73 1.04 5.58
CA LEU A 100 -4.96 1.26 4.83
C LEU A 100 -4.86 2.58 4.03
N LEU A 101 -4.53 3.68 4.69
CA LEU A 101 -4.42 5.00 4.06
C LEU A 101 -3.41 5.00 2.91
N GLN A 102 -2.26 4.36 3.09
CA GLN A 102 -1.26 4.19 2.03
C GLN A 102 -1.85 3.52 0.79
N HIS A 103 -2.56 2.42 1.01
CA HIS A 103 -3.08 1.59 -0.06
C HIS A 103 -4.16 2.31 -0.88
N TYR A 104 -4.83 3.29 -0.28
CA TYR A 104 -5.80 4.18 -0.94
C TYR A 104 -5.19 5.55 -1.30
N GLY A 105 -3.86 5.62 -1.43
CA GLY A 105 -3.17 6.73 -2.10
C GLY A 105 -2.74 7.88 -1.20
N LEU A 106 -2.99 7.81 0.11
CA LEU A 106 -2.51 8.83 1.05
C LEU A 106 -1.03 8.64 1.39
N PRO A 107 -0.30 9.73 1.69
CA PRO A 107 1.12 9.65 1.96
C PRO A 107 1.38 9.06 3.35
N THR A 108 2.21 8.02 3.43
CA THR A 108 2.65 7.39 4.69
C THR A 108 4.11 6.96 4.60
N GLU A 109 4.72 6.66 5.75
CA GLU A 109 6.13 6.23 5.82
C GLU A 109 6.34 4.75 5.51
N LEU A 110 5.28 4.05 5.14
CA LEU A 110 5.31 2.62 4.88
C LEU A 110 5.92 2.32 3.51
N ILE A 111 6.45 1.11 3.34
CA ILE A 111 6.94 0.60 2.07
C ILE A 111 6.15 -0.65 1.69
N ASP A 112 5.41 -0.58 0.58
CA ASP A 112 4.61 -1.68 0.06
C ASP A 112 5.49 -2.81 -0.48
N VAL A 113 5.18 -4.02 -0.06
CA VAL A 113 5.70 -5.30 -0.57
C VAL A 113 4.54 -6.30 -0.68
N THR A 114 4.76 -7.42 -1.34
CA THR A 114 3.71 -8.43 -1.54
C THR A 114 4.26 -9.82 -1.32
N SER A 115 3.42 -10.73 -0.82
CA SER A 115 3.75 -12.15 -0.78
C SER A 115 3.51 -12.88 -2.10
N SER A 116 2.99 -12.18 -3.12
CA SER A 116 2.75 -12.74 -4.45
C SER A 116 3.77 -12.23 -5.48
N LEU A 117 4.45 -13.16 -6.14
CA LEU A 117 5.35 -12.83 -7.26
C LEU A 117 4.60 -12.30 -8.47
N ASP A 118 3.39 -12.81 -8.71
CA ASP A 118 2.54 -12.32 -9.82
C ASP A 118 2.11 -10.88 -9.57
N ALA A 119 1.77 -10.52 -8.32
CA ALA A 119 1.50 -9.14 -7.96
C ALA A 119 2.74 -8.26 -8.16
N ALA A 120 3.92 -8.68 -7.68
CA ALA A 120 5.16 -7.93 -7.89
C ALA A 120 5.48 -7.76 -9.39
N ALA A 121 5.32 -8.80 -10.20
CA ALA A 121 5.53 -8.74 -11.65
C ALA A 121 4.54 -7.77 -12.33
N ALA A 122 3.27 -7.81 -11.94
CA ALA A 122 2.26 -6.87 -12.42
C ALA A 122 2.62 -5.41 -12.10
N PHE A 123 3.08 -5.11 -10.88
CA PHE A 123 3.60 -3.78 -10.53
C PHE A 123 4.84 -3.39 -11.34
N ALA A 124 5.74 -4.33 -11.62
CA ALA A 124 6.94 -4.08 -12.43
C ALA A 124 6.63 -3.86 -13.92
N ALA A 125 5.48 -4.35 -14.40
CA ALA A 125 5.04 -4.16 -15.78
C ALA A 125 4.16 -2.93 -15.97
N HIS A 126 3.48 -2.46 -14.91
CA HIS A 126 2.51 -1.38 -15.02
C HIS A 126 3.13 -0.07 -15.51
N GLY A 127 2.64 0.42 -16.65
CA GLY A 127 3.17 1.61 -17.32
C GLY A 127 4.62 1.48 -17.81
N ASN A 128 5.17 0.26 -17.81
CA ASN A 128 6.54 -0.03 -18.24
C ASN A 128 6.59 -0.37 -19.73
N SER A 129 7.56 0.20 -20.45
CA SER A 129 7.83 -0.10 -21.87
C SER A 129 9.23 -0.66 -22.12
N GLY A 130 10.00 -0.98 -21.07
CA GLY A 130 11.38 -1.42 -21.20
C GLY A 130 11.91 -2.21 -19.99
N ALA A 131 12.89 -1.63 -19.31
CA ALA A 131 13.58 -2.27 -18.20
C ALA A 131 12.89 -1.99 -16.87
N GLY A 132 12.97 -2.92 -15.93
CA GLY A 132 12.45 -2.74 -14.58
C GLY A 132 13.22 -3.57 -13.56
N LEU A 133 12.69 -3.62 -12.34
CA LEU A 133 13.33 -4.30 -11.22
C LEU A 133 12.35 -5.18 -10.46
N LEU A 134 12.79 -6.38 -10.12
CA LEU A 134 12.17 -7.21 -9.08
C LEU A 134 13.11 -7.30 -7.88
N MET A 135 12.54 -7.19 -6.68
CA MET A 135 13.23 -7.37 -5.41
C MET A 135 12.57 -8.47 -4.60
N ALA A 136 13.37 -9.21 -3.83
CA ALA A 136 12.93 -10.23 -2.91
C ALA A 136 13.60 -10.03 -1.54
N PHE A 137 12.82 -10.21 -0.48
CA PHE A 137 13.23 -9.96 0.89
C PHE A 137 12.87 -11.16 1.76
N PRO A 138 13.81 -11.75 2.50
CA PRO A 138 13.48 -12.69 3.56
C PRO A 138 12.63 -12.00 4.62
N THR A 139 11.45 -12.55 4.89
CA THR A 139 10.48 -11.94 5.83
C THR A 139 11.04 -11.88 7.25
N GLU A 140 11.84 -12.87 7.64
CA GLU A 140 12.49 -12.90 8.96
C GLU A 140 13.48 -11.74 9.15
N GLU A 141 14.18 -11.33 8.09
CA GLU A 141 15.13 -10.22 8.17
C GLU A 141 14.39 -8.88 8.24
N ILE A 142 13.28 -8.73 7.50
CA ILE A 142 12.41 -7.56 7.66
C ILE A 142 11.91 -7.47 9.11
N ALA A 143 11.43 -8.57 9.69
CA ALA A 143 10.88 -8.59 11.05
C ALA A 143 11.92 -8.25 12.14
N LYS A 144 13.22 -8.44 11.88
CA LYS A 144 14.31 -8.05 12.79
C LYS A 144 14.64 -6.57 12.75
N HIS A 145 14.39 -5.90 11.63
CA HIS A 145 14.86 -4.55 11.35
C HIS A 145 13.73 -3.51 11.21
N ALA A 146 12.49 -3.95 11.00
CA ALA A 146 11.36 -3.09 10.70
C ALA A 146 10.06 -3.64 11.31
N ILE A 147 9.05 -2.78 11.41
CA ILE A 147 7.69 -3.21 11.73
C ILE A 147 7.07 -3.74 10.45
N LEU A 148 6.69 -5.02 10.43
CA LEU A 148 6.00 -5.65 9.30
C LEU A 148 4.48 -5.74 9.57
N ILE A 149 3.69 -5.40 8.56
CA ILE A 149 2.23 -5.32 8.65
C ILE A 149 1.63 -6.23 7.56
N ASP A 150 0.79 -7.18 7.95
CA ASP A 150 0.01 -7.99 7.02
C ASP A 150 -1.34 -7.31 6.74
N LEU A 151 -1.44 -6.59 5.61
CA LEU A 151 -2.65 -5.85 5.24
C LEU A 151 -3.81 -6.77 4.88
N LYS A 152 -3.57 -8.06 4.62
CA LYS A 152 -4.64 -9.01 4.30
C LYS A 152 -5.55 -9.26 5.51
N ARG A 153 -5.09 -8.92 6.72
CA ARG A 153 -5.89 -8.97 7.97
C ARG A 153 -6.98 -7.90 8.01
N ILE A 154 -6.91 -6.84 7.18
CA ILE A 154 -7.99 -5.86 7.06
C ILE A 154 -9.11 -6.44 6.19
N HIS A 155 -10.00 -7.23 6.80
CA HIS A 155 -10.96 -8.09 6.08
C HIS A 155 -11.90 -7.34 5.13
N PHE A 156 -12.28 -6.10 5.45
CA PHE A 156 -13.16 -5.31 4.59
C PHE A 156 -12.41 -4.71 3.38
N ALA A 157 -11.09 -4.50 3.46
CA ALA A 157 -10.29 -3.97 2.37
C ALA A 157 -10.00 -5.09 1.34
N ARG A 158 -10.56 -4.96 0.14
CA ARG A 158 -10.43 -6.00 -0.90
C ARG A 158 -9.08 -5.92 -1.60
N ARG A 159 -8.65 -4.72 -1.95
CA ARG A 159 -7.43 -4.49 -2.74
C ARG A 159 -6.16 -5.06 -2.08
N PRO A 160 -5.86 -4.82 -0.78
CA PRO A 160 -4.67 -5.41 -0.16
C PRO A 160 -4.69 -6.94 -0.18
N ARG A 161 -5.88 -7.55 -0.09
CA ARG A 161 -6.03 -9.01 -0.14
C ARG A 161 -5.76 -9.58 -1.52
N HIS A 162 -6.28 -8.95 -2.57
CA HIS A 162 -6.02 -9.38 -3.96
C HIS A 162 -4.54 -9.25 -4.33
N GLN A 163 -3.87 -8.23 -3.79
CA GLN A 163 -2.45 -8.01 -4.02
C GLN A 163 -1.54 -8.82 -3.08
N ALA A 164 -2.12 -9.63 -2.19
CA ALA A 164 -1.40 -10.34 -1.13
C ALA A 164 -0.43 -9.42 -0.34
N ALA A 165 -0.90 -8.21 -0.05
CA ALA A 165 -0.09 -7.07 0.33
C ALA A 165 0.42 -7.13 1.78
N PHE A 166 1.65 -6.67 1.93
CA PHE A 166 2.33 -6.38 3.18
C PHE A 166 2.91 -4.97 3.09
N ALA A 167 3.15 -4.36 4.23
CA ALA A 167 3.94 -3.14 4.28
C ALA A 167 4.93 -3.24 5.43
N PHE A 168 6.08 -2.59 5.31
CA PHE A 168 6.95 -2.43 6.46
C PHE A 168 7.36 -0.98 6.69
N PHE A 169 7.66 -0.67 7.95
CA PHE A 169 8.14 0.62 8.41
C PHE A 169 9.54 0.47 9.00
N HIS A 170 10.51 1.14 8.41
CA HIS A 170 11.86 1.26 8.96
C HIS A 170 12.05 2.67 9.53
N ARG A 171 12.27 2.77 10.84
CA ARG A 171 12.22 4.04 11.57
C ARG A 171 13.20 5.10 11.07
N GLU A 172 14.38 4.69 10.64
CA GLU A 172 15.51 5.59 10.37
C GLU A 172 15.80 5.79 8.89
N GLU A 173 15.25 4.93 8.02
CA GLU A 173 15.65 4.89 6.61
C GLU A 173 14.41 4.71 5.72
N PRO A 174 13.95 5.80 5.06
CA PRO A 174 12.78 5.75 4.18
C PRO A 174 13.10 5.19 2.79
N ASN A 175 14.38 4.98 2.43
CA ASN A 175 14.81 4.45 1.14
C ASN A 175 15.19 2.97 1.22
N LEU A 176 14.35 2.11 0.64
CA LEU A 176 14.61 0.66 0.58
C LEU A 176 15.91 0.30 -0.16
N LYS A 177 16.38 1.16 -1.08
CA LYS A 177 17.62 0.94 -1.84
C LYS A 177 18.86 1.55 -1.18
N ASN A 178 18.74 2.11 0.04
CA ASN A 178 19.93 2.46 0.83
C ASN A 178 20.82 1.21 1.00
N HIS A 179 22.12 1.36 0.78
CA HIS A 179 23.05 0.23 0.78
C HIS A 179 23.04 -0.58 2.09
N GLU A 180 23.06 0.11 3.24
CA GLU A 180 23.12 -0.54 4.55
C GLU A 180 21.81 -1.23 4.88
N LEU A 181 20.67 -0.59 4.62
CA LEU A 181 19.35 -1.20 4.81
C LEU A 181 19.15 -2.39 3.87
N PHE A 182 19.46 -2.24 2.58
CA PHE A 182 19.29 -3.31 1.60
C PHE A 182 20.13 -4.55 1.96
N LYS A 183 21.34 -4.32 2.50
CA LYS A 183 22.22 -5.37 2.99
C LYS A 183 21.72 -5.99 4.30
N SER A 184 21.25 -5.21 5.27
CA SER A 184 20.73 -5.75 6.53
C SER A 184 19.48 -6.60 6.33
N LEU A 185 18.63 -6.21 5.37
CA LEU A 185 17.46 -6.98 4.96
C LEU A 185 17.81 -8.24 4.16
N SER A 186 19.09 -8.51 3.87
CA SER A 186 19.53 -9.59 2.99
C SER A 186 18.76 -9.63 1.66
N ALA A 187 18.43 -8.45 1.14
CA ALA A 187 17.57 -8.32 -0.02
C ALA A 187 18.29 -8.76 -1.30
N GLU A 188 17.54 -9.39 -2.19
CA GLU A 188 17.98 -9.72 -3.54
C GLU A 188 17.28 -8.84 -4.56
N ARG A 189 17.94 -8.53 -5.68
CA ARG A 189 17.34 -7.79 -6.80
C ARG A 189 17.73 -8.36 -8.16
N MET A 190 16.81 -8.29 -9.11
CA MET A 190 17.03 -8.65 -10.51
C MET A 190 16.50 -7.55 -11.41
N VAL A 191 17.42 -6.95 -12.17
CA VAL A 191 17.08 -6.05 -13.28
C VAL A 191 16.68 -6.92 -14.47
N PHE A 192 15.55 -6.60 -15.09
CA PHE A 192 15.06 -7.29 -16.27
C PHE A 192 14.93 -6.34 -17.45
N GLN A 193 14.89 -6.92 -18.65
CA GLN A 193 14.47 -6.24 -19.87
C GLN A 193 13.22 -6.94 -20.40
N GLY A 194 12.07 -6.30 -20.25
CA GLY A 194 10.81 -6.87 -20.71
C GLY A 194 10.65 -6.74 -22.22
N THR A 195 9.97 -7.72 -22.82
CA THR A 195 9.44 -7.54 -24.18
C THR A 195 8.09 -6.83 -24.10
N GLU A 196 7.72 -6.10 -25.15
CA GLU A 196 6.44 -5.39 -25.20
C GLU A 196 5.23 -6.32 -24.99
N GLN A 197 5.29 -7.55 -25.53
CA GLN A 197 4.26 -8.56 -25.34
C GLN A 197 4.16 -9.02 -23.88
N GLU A 198 5.30 -9.33 -23.25
CA GLU A 198 5.36 -9.79 -21.87
C GLU A 198 4.88 -8.70 -20.90
N LEU A 199 5.33 -7.46 -21.08
CA LEU A 199 4.92 -6.33 -20.23
C LEU A 199 3.42 -6.08 -20.32
N ARG A 200 2.82 -6.14 -21.52
CA ARG A 200 1.37 -6.03 -21.68
C ARG A 200 0.59 -7.11 -20.93
N GLN A 201 1.04 -8.37 -20.99
CA GLN A 201 0.37 -9.47 -20.29
C GLN A 201 0.37 -9.26 -18.78
N TRP A 202 1.47 -8.79 -18.21
CA TRP A 202 1.56 -8.48 -16.78
C TRP A 202 0.80 -7.20 -16.40
N ASP A 203 0.70 -6.21 -17.29
CA ASP A 203 -0.11 -4.99 -17.07
C ASP A 203 -1.63 -5.28 -17.09
N GLU A 204 -2.07 -6.20 -17.94
CA GLU A 204 -3.44 -6.74 -17.87
C GLU A 204 -3.70 -7.39 -16.50
N HIS A 205 -2.73 -8.15 -15.99
CA HIS A 205 -2.80 -8.73 -14.65
C HIS A 205 -2.84 -7.66 -13.55
N TYR A 206 -2.10 -6.56 -13.70
CA TYR A 206 -2.15 -5.41 -12.78
C TYR A 206 -3.59 -4.87 -12.65
N THR A 207 -4.28 -4.71 -13.79
CA THR A 207 -5.67 -4.26 -13.81
C THR A 207 -6.60 -5.22 -13.06
N LEU A 208 -6.35 -6.53 -13.11
CA LEU A 208 -7.14 -7.53 -12.40
C LEU A 208 -6.93 -7.47 -10.88
N ILE A 209 -5.69 -7.36 -10.40
CA ILE A 209 -5.38 -7.38 -8.96
C ILE A 209 -5.59 -6.03 -8.26
N CYS A 210 -5.42 -4.92 -8.99
CA CYS A 210 -5.68 -3.57 -8.49
C CYS A 210 -7.14 -3.14 -8.70
N GLY A 211 -7.91 -3.88 -9.52
CA GLY A 211 -9.27 -3.56 -9.92
C GLY A 211 -9.35 -2.42 -10.93
N ALA A 212 -10.55 -2.17 -11.47
CA ALA A 212 -10.86 -0.84 -12.02
C ALA A 212 -10.55 0.21 -10.93
N PRO A 213 -9.90 1.32 -11.28
CA PRO A 213 -9.10 2.14 -10.37
C PRO A 213 -9.88 2.46 -9.10
N HIS A 214 -9.37 2.03 -7.95
CA HIS A 214 -9.71 2.60 -6.63
C HIS A 214 -11.21 2.72 -6.30
N THR A 215 -12.07 1.84 -6.82
CA THR A 215 -13.55 1.98 -6.70
C THR A 215 -14.20 0.88 -5.87
N ASP A 216 -13.46 0.26 -4.96
CA ASP A 216 -14.06 -0.65 -3.99
C ASP A 216 -14.78 0.10 -2.86
N ALA A 217 -15.58 -0.63 -2.10
CA ALA A 217 -16.38 -0.08 -1.00
C ALA A 217 -15.53 0.66 0.05
N THR A 218 -14.26 0.28 0.21
CA THR A 218 -13.33 0.91 1.15
C THR A 218 -12.88 2.26 0.66
N SER A 219 -12.59 2.42 -0.64
CA SER A 219 -12.34 3.73 -1.23
C SER A 219 -13.54 4.66 -1.05
N GLY A 220 -14.75 4.15 -1.29
CA GLY A 220 -15.99 4.91 -1.07
C GLY A 220 -16.18 5.34 0.39
N LEU A 221 -15.84 4.46 1.34
CA LEU A 221 -15.83 4.80 2.77
C LEU A 221 -14.83 5.92 3.07
N LEU A 222 -13.58 5.80 2.60
CA LEU A 222 -12.55 6.81 2.85
C LEU A 222 -12.93 8.16 2.24
N ASN A 223 -13.45 8.17 1.02
CA ASN A 223 -13.97 9.37 0.37
C ASN A 223 -15.09 10.02 1.21
N LYS A 224 -16.07 9.23 1.67
CA LYS A 224 -17.14 9.72 2.54
C LYS A 224 -16.64 10.25 3.88
N LEU A 225 -15.64 9.61 4.49
CA LEU A 225 -15.02 10.11 5.72
C LEU A 225 -14.28 11.43 5.49
N VAL A 226 -13.62 11.59 4.33
CA VAL A 226 -13.00 12.86 3.96
C VAL A 226 -14.06 13.96 3.87
N GLU A 227 -15.13 13.74 3.11
CA GLU A 227 -16.19 14.72 2.89
C GLU A 227 -16.99 15.05 4.16
N ASP A 228 -17.54 14.03 4.82
CA ASP A 228 -18.53 14.21 5.87
C ASP A 228 -17.91 14.51 7.24
N VAL A 229 -16.69 14.00 7.49
CA VAL A 229 -16.07 14.02 8.83
C VAL A 229 -14.84 14.92 8.85
N VAL A 230 -13.90 14.72 7.94
CA VAL A 230 -12.59 15.41 7.98
C VAL A 230 -12.70 16.86 7.51
N LEU A 231 -13.54 17.08 6.49
CA LEU A 231 -13.85 18.41 5.94
C LEU A 231 -15.09 19.03 6.59
N THR A 232 -15.49 18.57 7.78
CA THR A 232 -16.52 19.23 8.59
C THR A 232 -15.88 19.76 9.87
N HIS A 233 -16.09 21.05 10.17
CA HIS A 233 -15.56 21.66 11.37
C HIS A 233 -16.21 21.04 12.62
N PRO A 234 -15.43 20.44 13.55
CA PRO A 234 -15.99 19.67 14.67
C PRO A 234 -16.96 20.47 15.55
N GLU A 235 -16.64 21.75 15.79
CA GLU A 235 -17.46 22.60 16.68
C GLU A 235 -18.67 23.24 16.01
N SER A 236 -18.62 23.47 14.68
CA SER A 236 -19.66 24.26 13.99
C SER A 236 -20.50 23.43 13.04
N GLY A 237 -20.08 22.18 12.74
CA GLY A 237 -20.73 21.32 11.75
C GLY A 237 -20.68 21.87 10.32
N LYS A 238 -19.94 22.95 10.08
CA LYS A 238 -19.85 23.58 8.76
C LYS A 238 -18.77 22.91 7.92
N PRO A 239 -18.98 22.79 6.59
CA PRO A 239 -17.92 22.38 5.69
C PRO A 239 -16.71 23.29 5.80
N TYR A 240 -15.53 22.69 5.90
CA TYR A 240 -14.23 23.30 5.79
C TYR A 240 -13.69 23.05 4.38
N THR A 241 -13.36 24.12 3.67
CA THR A 241 -12.81 24.03 2.31
C THR A 241 -11.29 24.00 2.38
N ILE A 242 -10.69 23.00 1.74
CA ILE A 242 -9.25 22.97 1.43
C ILE A 242 -8.99 23.69 0.10
N CYS A 243 -7.75 24.04 -0.19
CA CYS A 243 -7.40 24.67 -1.45
C CYS A 243 -7.64 23.71 -2.64
N GLU A 244 -7.89 24.30 -3.81
CA GLU A 244 -8.22 23.56 -5.05
C GLU A 244 -7.16 22.52 -5.42
N GLU A 245 -5.88 22.85 -5.21
CA GLU A 245 -4.78 21.94 -5.51
C GLU A 245 -4.75 20.73 -4.56
N ALA A 246 -5.09 20.91 -3.28
CA ALA A 246 -5.22 19.80 -2.33
C ALA A 246 -6.44 18.92 -2.64
N GLN A 247 -7.57 19.55 -2.99
CA GLN A 247 -8.78 18.83 -3.40
C GLN A 247 -8.53 17.98 -4.65
N SER A 248 -7.96 18.58 -5.70
CA SER A 248 -7.63 17.86 -6.94
C SER A 248 -6.68 16.69 -6.68
N TRP A 249 -5.70 16.87 -5.78
CA TRP A 249 -4.77 15.79 -5.43
C TRP A 249 -5.46 14.62 -4.74
N LEU A 250 -6.42 14.90 -3.84
CA LEU A 250 -7.20 13.88 -3.13
C LEU A 250 -8.17 13.16 -4.07
N ASP A 251 -8.87 13.90 -4.94
CA ASP A 251 -9.85 13.34 -5.88
C ASP A 251 -9.20 12.35 -6.87
N GLU A 252 -7.96 12.61 -7.28
CA GLU A 252 -7.17 11.69 -8.12
C GLU A 252 -6.81 10.36 -7.42
N ARG A 253 -6.72 10.34 -6.09
CA ARG A 253 -6.11 9.24 -5.32
C ARG A 253 -7.11 8.43 -4.50
N ILE A 254 -8.15 9.09 -4.01
CA ILE A 254 -9.30 8.50 -3.32
C ILE A 254 -10.54 8.80 -4.17
N PRO A 255 -10.67 8.19 -5.36
CA PRO A 255 -11.78 8.50 -6.23
C PRO A 255 -13.08 8.01 -5.62
N TRP A 256 -14.13 8.72 -5.99
CA TRP A 256 -15.47 8.40 -5.57
C TRP A 256 -15.84 6.97 -5.97
N ALA A 257 -16.36 6.22 -4.99
CA ALA A 257 -16.82 4.86 -5.20
C ALA A 257 -18.17 4.66 -4.51
N PRO A 258 -19.03 3.75 -5.02
CA PRO A 258 -20.30 3.46 -4.37
C PRO A 258 -20.05 2.94 -2.94
N VAL A 259 -20.60 3.63 -1.94
CA VAL A 259 -20.65 3.13 -0.56
C VAL A 259 -21.79 2.13 -0.47
N PRO A 260 -21.55 0.82 -0.23
CA PRO A 260 -22.65 -0.10 0.03
C PRO A 260 -23.26 0.23 1.39
N MET A 261 -24.32 1.03 1.40
CA MET A 261 -25.13 1.25 2.60
C MET A 261 -26.03 0.04 2.82
N ARG A 262 -26.02 -0.55 4.03
CA ARG A 262 -27.15 -1.37 4.48
C ARG A 262 -28.15 -0.42 5.12
N ALA A 263 -29.39 -0.43 4.63
CA ALA A 263 -30.50 0.14 5.38
C ALA A 263 -30.68 -0.69 6.67
N VAL A 264 -30.36 -0.11 7.82
CA VAL A 264 -30.82 -0.63 9.10
C VAL A 264 -32.33 -0.43 9.12
N ARG A 265 -33.12 -1.50 9.03
CA ARG A 265 -34.58 -1.42 9.19
C ARG A 265 -34.85 -0.97 10.63
N GLY A 266 -35.21 0.28 10.85
CA GLY A 266 -35.70 0.70 12.16
C GLY A 266 -35.90 2.19 12.40
N GLU A 267 -34.99 3.08 11.97
CA GLU A 267 -35.09 4.51 12.33
C GLU A 267 -34.58 5.42 11.19
N PRO A 268 -35.33 6.48 10.79
CA PRO A 268 -34.92 7.40 9.72
C PRO A 268 -33.70 8.26 10.03
N SER A 269 -33.18 8.24 11.26
CA SER A 269 -32.10 9.11 11.74
C SER A 269 -30.81 8.40 12.14
N ALA A 270 -30.76 7.07 12.06
CA ALA A 270 -29.54 6.29 12.36
C ALA A 270 -29.06 5.58 11.09
N MET A 271 -28.29 6.30 10.26
CA MET A 271 -27.46 5.64 9.25
C MET A 271 -26.22 5.09 9.92
N GLU A 272 -26.32 3.88 10.48
CA GLU A 272 -25.13 3.18 10.95
C GLU A 272 -24.36 2.62 9.75
N PRO A 273 -23.04 2.83 9.70
CA PRO A 273 -22.20 2.12 8.76
C PRO A 273 -22.39 0.61 8.91
N ALA A 274 -22.53 -0.11 7.80
CA ALA A 274 -22.84 -1.54 7.77
C ALA A 274 -21.76 -2.47 8.39
N TRP A 275 -20.73 -1.91 9.05
CA TRP A 275 -19.53 -2.61 9.45
C TRP A 275 -19.40 -2.90 10.96
N GLU A 276 -20.33 -2.45 11.82
CA GLU A 276 -20.36 -2.80 13.26
C GLU A 276 -20.53 -4.32 13.57
N LYS A 277 -20.49 -5.18 12.55
CA LYS A 277 -20.59 -6.65 12.68
C LYS A 277 -19.58 -7.41 11.80
N PHE A 278 -18.44 -6.80 11.46
CA PHE A 278 -17.30 -7.53 10.87
C PHE A 278 -16.16 -7.68 11.87
#